data_AF-A0A925PZ43-F1
#
_entry.id   AF-A0A925PZ43-F1
#
_cell.length_a   1.000
_cell.length_b   1.000
_cell.length_c   1.000
_cell.angle_alpha   90.00
_cell.angle_beta   90.00
_cell.angle_gamma   90.00
#
_symmetry.space_group_name_H-M   'P 1'
#
loop_
_entity.id
_entity.type
_entity.pdbx_description
1 polymer ?
#
loop_
_entity_poly.entity_id
_entity_poly.type
_entity_poly.pdbx_seq_one_letter_code
_entity_poly.pdbx_strand_id
1 'polypeptide(L)' 'MSAATAAGAKLAAGDRVRVSQGGGEARLALAIDASVPDGCVRIARGIPETAALGEGAVTLEKLSVEAAA' A
#
# COMPACT_ATOMS: atom_id res chain seq x y z
N MET A 1 2.02 -0.47 7.52
CA MET A 1 3.50 -0.36 7.56
C MET A 1 3.90 0.41 8.80
N SER A 2 5.16 0.39 9.23
CA SER A 2 5.60 1.22 10.37
C SER A 2 5.56 2.72 10.04
N ALA A 3 5.57 3.57 11.09
CA ALA A 3 5.63 5.02 10.92
C ALA A 3 6.93 5.48 10.23
N ALA A 4 8.06 4.86 10.55
CA ALA A 4 9.35 5.19 9.96
C ALA A 4 9.38 4.88 8.45
N THR A 5 8.84 3.72 8.05
CA THR A 5 8.73 3.33 6.63
C THR A 5 7.84 4.31 5.85
N ALA A 6 6.70 4.69 6.43
CA ALA A 6 5.78 5.64 5.81
C ALA A 6 6.42 7.02 5.64
N ALA A 7 7.12 7.52 6.66
CA ALA A 7 7.84 8.79 6.59
C ALA A 7 8.93 8.79 5.51
N GLY A 8 9.72 7.71 5.42
CA GLY A 8 10.73 7.54 4.37
C GLY A 8 10.14 7.53 2.96
N ALA A 9 8.92 7.00 2.80
CA ALA A 9 8.17 6.98 1.54
C ALA A 9 7.29 8.23 1.30
N LYS A 10 7.29 9.22 2.23
CA LYS A 10 6.42 10.41 2.18
C LYS A 10 4.92 10.07 2.11
N LEU A 11 4.52 9.00 2.80
CA LEU A 11 3.13 8.55 2.91
C LEU A 11 2.59 8.82 4.31
N ALA A 12 1.28 9.02 4.41
CA ALA A 12 0.56 9.23 5.66
C ALA A 12 -0.59 8.21 5.82
N ALA A 13 -1.01 7.97 7.06
CA ALA A 13 -2.21 7.18 7.32
C ALA A 13 -3.42 7.77 6.58
N GLY A 14 -4.23 6.91 5.95
CA GLY A 14 -5.38 7.32 5.16
C GLY A 14 -5.06 7.66 3.70
N ASP A 15 -3.78 7.81 3.32
CA ASP A 15 -3.42 7.97 1.91
C ASP A 15 -3.93 6.77 1.09
N ARG A 16 -4.55 7.07 -0.06
CA ARG A 16 -4.84 6.04 -1.06
C ARG A 16 -3.56 5.71 -1.81
N VAL A 17 -3.21 4.44 -1.83
CA VAL A 17 -2.01 3.93 -2.49
C VAL A 17 -2.38 2.89 -3.54
N ARG A 18 -1.69 2.94 -4.67
CA ARG A 18 -1.63 1.83 -5.63
C ARG A 18 -0.52 0.90 -5.18
N VAL A 19 -0.86 -0.36 -5.02
CA VAL A 19 0.06 -1.45 -4.70
C VAL A 19 0.21 -2.28 -5.96
N SER A 20 1.43 -2.47 -6.45
CA SER A 20 1.71 -3.34 -7.60
C SER A 20 2.57 -4.52 -7.17
N GLN A 21 2.17 -5.73 -7.56
CA GLN A 21 2.89 -6.98 -7.27
C GLN A 21 2.53 -8.08 -8.27
N GLY A 22 3.54 -8.77 -8.80
CA GLY A 22 3.35 -9.96 -9.66
C GLY A 22 2.52 -9.69 -10.92
N GLY A 23 2.62 -8.48 -11.48
CA GLY A 23 1.86 -8.05 -12.67
C GLY A 23 0.43 -7.57 -12.39
N GLY A 24 -0.05 -7.66 -11.15
CA GLY A 24 -1.35 -7.15 -10.74
C GLY A 24 -1.28 -5.99 -9.76
N GLU A 25 -2.43 -5.37 -9.51
CA GLU A 25 -2.52 -4.12 -8.77
C GLU A 25 -3.74 -4.06 -7.84
N ALA A 26 -3.61 -3.30 -6.76
CA ALA A 26 -4.67 -3.02 -5.80
C ALA A 26 -4.66 -1.54 -5.37
N ARG A 27 -5.84 -0.98 -5.07
CA ARG A 27 -5.98 0.39 -4.53
C ARG A 27 -6.42 0.33 -3.08
N LEU A 28 -5.48 0.55 -2.16
CA LEU A 28 -5.69 0.35 -0.73
C LEU A 28 -5.54 1.66 0.04
N ALA A 29 -6.15 1.76 1.21
CA ALA A 29 -5.86 2.84 2.16
C ALA A 29 -4.65 2.44 3.01
N LEU A 30 -3.71 3.37 3.20
CA LEU A 30 -2.53 3.12 4.02
C LEU A 30 -2.87 3.22 5.50
N ALA A 31 -2.47 2.20 6.26
CA ALA A 31 -2.53 2.19 7.72
C ALA A 31 -1.13 2.09 8.32
N ILE A 32 -0.92 2.84 9.40
CA ILE A 32 0.27 2.72 10.24
C ILE A 32 0.03 1.64 11.29
N ASP A 33 0.96 0.72 11.38
CA ASP A 33 0.94 -0.40 12.31
C ASP A 33 2.33 -0.60 12.88
N ALA A 34 2.46 -0.39 14.19
CA ALA A 34 3.74 -0.50 14.91
C ALA A 34 4.23 -1.95 15.04
N SER A 35 3.38 -2.95 14.80
CA SER A 35 3.80 -4.35 14.83
C SER A 35 4.47 -4.80 13.52
N VAL A 36 4.44 -3.97 12.47
CA VAL A 36 5.09 -4.26 11.20
C VAL A 36 6.53 -3.73 11.25
N PRO A 37 7.55 -4.57 10.97
CA PRO A 37 8.94 -4.12 10.95
C PRO A 37 9.21 -2.98 9.96
N ASP A 38 10.27 -2.23 10.20
CA ASP A 38 10.72 -1.20 9.27
C ASP A 38 11.12 -1.78 7.91
N GLY A 39 10.78 -1.08 6.84
CA GLY A 39 10.96 -1.54 5.46
C GLY A 39 9.94 -2.59 5.00
N CYS A 40 9.00 -3.01 5.86
CA CYS A 40 7.98 -4.00 5.50
C CYS A 40 6.58 -3.38 5.34
N VAL A 41 5.77 -4.05 4.52
CA VAL A 41 4.33 -3.79 4.37
C VAL A 41 3.55 -5.06 4.64
N ARG A 42 2.37 -4.92 5.24
CA ARG A 42 1.41 -6.01 5.42
C ARG A 42 0.21 -5.72 4.53
N ILE A 43 -0.14 -6.67 3.68
CA ILE A 43 -1.26 -6.58 2.74
C ILE A 43 -2.22 -7.73 3.06
N ALA A 44 -3.48 -7.42 3.37
CA ALA A 44 -4.51 -8.44 3.53
C ALA A 44 -4.74 -9.16 2.19
N ARG A 45 -4.78 -10.50 2.21
CA ARG A 45 -5.00 -11.35 1.02
C ARG A 45 -6.30 -12.13 1.16
N GLY A 46 -6.79 -12.66 0.05
CA GLY A 46 -8.04 -13.45 0.02
C GLY A 46 -9.31 -12.60 -0.01
N ILE A 47 -9.20 -11.33 -0.42
CA ILE A 47 -10.33 -10.40 -0.59
C ILE A 47 -10.35 -9.85 -2.03
N PRO A 48 -11.52 -9.48 -2.58
CA PRO A 48 -11.63 -9.03 -3.97
C PRO A 48 -10.65 -7.93 -4.38
N GLU A 49 -10.38 -6.97 -3.49
CA GLU A 49 -9.51 -5.81 -3.73
C GLU A 49 -8.05 -6.19 -3.98
N THR A 50 -7.64 -7.38 -3.53
CA THR A 50 -6.26 -7.87 -3.64
C THR A 50 -6.14 -9.16 -4.45
N ALA A 51 -7.24 -9.61 -5.07
CA ALA A 51 -7.29 -10.85 -5.83
C ALA A 51 -6.34 -10.87 -7.04
N ALA A 52 -6.04 -9.69 -7.61
CA ALA A 52 -5.12 -9.55 -8.73
C ALA A 52 -3.63 -9.62 -8.32
N LEU A 53 -3.29 -9.48 -7.04
CA LEU A 53 -1.89 -9.41 -6.61
C LEU A 53 -1.21 -10.78 -6.66
N GLY A 54 -0.12 -10.86 -7.43
CA GLY A 54 0.71 -12.07 -7.55
C GLY A 54 1.88 -12.12 -6.56
N GLU A 55 2.92 -12.85 -6.94
CA GLU A 55 4.17 -12.98 -6.17
C GLU A 55 5.22 -11.94 -6.59
N GLY A 56 6.30 -11.82 -5.81
CA GLY A 56 7.46 -10.98 -6.15
C GLY A 56 7.49 -9.63 -5.45
N ALA A 57 8.29 -8.72 -6.00
CA ALA A 57 8.53 -7.39 -5.41
C ALA A 57 7.25 -6.56 -5.33
N VAL A 58 7.15 -5.76 -4.27
CA VAL A 58 6.01 -4.89 -3.99
C VAL A 58 6.43 -3.44 -4.16
N THR A 59 5.66 -2.68 -4.94
CA THR A 59 5.80 -1.21 -5.02
C THR A 59 4.55 -0.52 -4.51
N LEU A 60 4.72 0.68 -3.96
CA LEU A 60 3.63 1.51 -3.48
C LEU A 60 3.76 2.92 -4.07
N GLU A 61 2.67 3.41 -4.64
CA GLU A 61 2.57 4.75 -5.23
C GLU A 61 1.39 5.48 -4.59
N LYS A 62 1.60 6.72 -4.14
CA LYS A 62 0.50 7.57 -3.66
C LYS A 62 -0.38 7.92 -4.85
N LEU A 63 -1.67 7.63 -4.74
CA LEU A 63 -2.65 8.06 -5.72
C LEU A 63 -2.94 9.55 -5.48
N SER A 64 -2.70 10.37 -6.49
CA SER A 64 -3.18 11.74 -6.50
C SER A 64 -4.71 11.72 -6.56
N VAL A 65 -5.34 12.41 -5.61
CA VAL A 65 -6.77 12.69 -5.70
C VAL A 65 -6.91 13.80 -6.73
N GLU A 66 -7.17 13.47 -8.00
CA GLU A 66 -7.85 14.45 -8.85
C GLU A 66 -9.26 14.59 -8.29
N ALA A 67 -9.61 15.83 -7.92
CA ALA A 67 -10.92 16.15 -7.40
C ALA A 67 -11.98 15.72 -8.42
N ALA A 68 -12.86 14.81 -8.02
CA ALA A 68 -14.08 14.56 -8.76
C ALA A 68 -14.89 15.86 -8.76
N ALA A 69 -15.03 16.46 -9.95
CA ALA A 69 -15.90 17.61 -10.23
C ALA A 69 -17.36 17.18 -10.34
#